data_AF-A0A660NV29-F1
#
_entry.id   AF-A0A660NV29-F1
#
_cell.length_a   1.000
_cell.length_b   1.000
_cell.length_c   1.000
_cell.angle_alpha   90.00
_cell.angle_beta   90.00
_cell.angle_gamma   90.00
#
_symmetry.space_group_name_H-M   'P 1'
#
loop_
_entity.id
_entity.type
_entity.pdbx_description
1 polymer ?
#
loop_
_entity_poly.entity_id
_entity_poly.type
_entity_poly.pdbx_seq_one_letter_code
_entity_poly.pdbx_strand_id
1 'polypeptide(L)'
;MKHKIYSLVAMLTMALALTSCFKEEEKVPDNSSQATAIVAFSIKEVKILHDTVNAAGKDTVVVTKYKPTTYRFYINQNNGTIYNPDSLPYGTKAKAVLTNITAKSNGKIFIRPLTIGVATPYKENDSIDFSQPRIIEVYSQNGEYRKTYTITVNVHKQRGNEFKWNTLNDNTNFALFDDVKMVSYNKKMYVFGKKGSQTICYFTAENDGNTWTQVPTTFGATSYKSVIATENGMFLLDNGQIKHSNDGVTWTTVSTAPLQQLVAAGATELYALSNSNTLMVSKDNGVSWTNEALDANSSYLPTNGIGFIYQPSATDNQISRVTLFGTNTTNNFVVAWTKLIDGTSTSTSYKWSFVETEVSSEFQLPKYNHLSVIYYNNKAMAFGVTDNGKFAPIKESINNGIVWTTNKHYVYPTETPSRNFAIAADSQKYIWIVCGNKVWKGRLNSEGWSKQQTEFTRSY
;
A
#
# COMPACT_ATOMS: atom_id res chain seq x y z
N MET A 1 -47.88 -49.58 81.00
CA MET A 1 -47.97 -49.12 79.59
C MET A 1 -48.48 -47.69 79.39
N LYS A 2 -49.43 -47.15 80.19
CA LYS A 2 -50.05 -45.83 79.90
C LYS A 2 -49.08 -44.63 79.75
N HIS A 3 -48.04 -44.49 80.58
CA HIS A 3 -47.15 -43.31 80.52
C HIS A 3 -46.15 -43.27 79.34
N LYS A 4 -45.89 -44.39 78.65
CA LYS A 4 -44.99 -44.39 77.47
C LYS A 4 -45.70 -43.94 76.18
N ILE A 5 -47.03 -44.02 76.13
CA ILE A 5 -47.82 -43.61 74.96
C ILE A 5 -47.95 -42.09 74.88
N TYR A 6 -48.20 -41.41 76.01
CA TYR A 6 -48.32 -39.94 76.02
C TYR A 6 -47.02 -39.22 75.62
N SER A 7 -45.85 -39.76 75.99
CA SER A 7 -44.56 -39.20 75.56
C SER A 7 -44.33 -39.37 74.05
N LEU A 8 -44.74 -40.52 73.49
CA LEU A 8 -44.66 -40.76 72.03
C LEU A 8 -45.61 -39.85 71.25
N VAL A 9 -46.86 -39.70 71.73
CA VAL A 9 -47.86 -38.82 71.10
C VAL A 9 -47.46 -37.35 71.18
N ALA A 10 -46.90 -36.90 72.31
CA ALA A 10 -46.40 -35.53 72.47
C ALA A 10 -45.19 -35.21 71.56
N MET A 11 -44.28 -36.17 71.36
CA MET A 11 -43.20 -36.00 70.37
C MET A 11 -43.74 -35.99 68.93
N LEU A 12 -44.74 -36.82 68.62
CA LEU A 12 -45.36 -36.86 67.29
C LEU A 12 -46.07 -35.54 66.95
N THR A 13 -46.82 -34.96 67.90
CA THR A 13 -47.48 -33.66 67.69
C THR A 13 -46.49 -32.51 67.61
N MET A 14 -45.36 -32.56 68.32
CA MET A 14 -44.31 -31.54 68.24
C MET A 14 -43.50 -31.63 66.92
N ALA A 15 -43.32 -32.83 66.37
CA ALA A 15 -42.73 -33.02 65.04
C ALA A 15 -43.67 -32.54 63.91
N LEU A 16 -44.98 -32.77 64.03
CA LEU A 16 -45.99 -32.33 63.07
C LEU A 16 -46.32 -30.83 63.13
N ALA A 17 -45.97 -30.14 64.22
CA ALA A 17 -46.15 -28.70 64.36
C ALA A 17 -45.03 -27.86 63.69
N LEU A 18 -43.90 -28.48 63.35
CA LEU A 18 -42.75 -27.80 62.72
C LEU A 18 -42.82 -27.77 61.18
N THR A 19 -43.82 -28.42 60.56
CA THR A 19 -43.89 -28.59 59.10
C THR A 19 -44.91 -27.67 58.39
N SER A 20 -45.63 -26.79 59.11
CA SER A 20 -46.75 -26.02 58.54
C SER A 20 -46.48 -24.54 58.22
N CYS A 21 -45.22 -24.07 58.31
CA CYS A 21 -44.83 -22.71 57.89
C CYS A 21 -43.42 -22.58 57.29
N PHE A 22 -42.99 -23.58 56.52
CA PHE A 22 -42.29 -23.24 55.27
C PHE A 22 -43.34 -23.25 54.17
N LYS A 23 -43.75 -22.07 53.72
CA LYS A 23 -44.09 -21.96 52.30
C LYS A 23 -42.79 -22.28 51.57
N GLU A 24 -42.76 -23.40 50.86
CA GLU A 24 -41.95 -23.42 49.66
C GLU A 24 -42.46 -22.24 48.83
N GLU A 25 -41.62 -21.21 48.67
CA GLU A 25 -41.72 -20.42 47.47
C GLU A 25 -41.51 -21.41 46.34
N GLU A 26 -42.60 -21.82 45.67
CA GLU A 26 -42.50 -22.30 44.30
C GLU A 26 -41.59 -21.29 43.62
N LYS A 27 -40.37 -21.72 43.27
CA LYS A 27 -39.49 -20.90 42.45
C LYS A 27 -40.24 -20.68 41.16
N VAL A 28 -40.88 -19.50 41.04
CA VAL A 28 -41.48 -19.03 39.81
C VAL A 28 -40.42 -19.28 38.74
N PRO A 29 -40.68 -20.15 37.76
CA PRO A 29 -39.63 -20.61 36.86
C PRO A 29 -39.01 -19.38 36.22
N ASP A 30 -37.72 -19.18 36.48
CA ASP A 30 -36.99 -18.00 36.00
C ASP A 30 -36.83 -18.13 34.49
N ASN A 31 -37.84 -17.63 33.78
CA ASN A 31 -37.91 -17.62 32.33
C ASN A 31 -36.90 -16.64 31.71
N SER A 32 -36.05 -15.99 32.51
CA SER A 32 -35.01 -15.11 32.01
C SER A 32 -33.84 -15.90 31.42
N SER A 33 -33.23 -15.36 30.38
CA SER A 33 -32.29 -16.14 29.57
C SER A 33 -30.93 -16.29 30.24
N GLN A 34 -30.46 -17.54 30.34
CA GLN A 34 -29.10 -17.90 30.76
C GLN A 34 -28.02 -17.57 29.72
N ALA A 35 -28.40 -17.21 28.48
CA ALA A 35 -27.44 -16.94 27.41
C ALA A 35 -26.67 -15.63 27.65
N THR A 36 -25.34 -15.71 27.73
CA THR A 36 -24.46 -14.55 27.92
C THR A 36 -23.43 -14.39 26.80
N ALA A 37 -23.51 -13.26 26.08
CA ALA A 37 -22.55 -12.84 25.05
C ALA A 37 -22.76 -11.37 24.69
N ILE A 38 -21.72 -10.69 24.22
CA ILE A 38 -21.88 -9.47 23.41
C ILE A 38 -22.14 -9.94 21.96
N VAL A 39 -23.22 -9.45 21.34
CA VAL A 39 -23.64 -9.83 19.98
C VAL A 39 -23.47 -8.72 18.95
N ALA A 40 -23.39 -7.47 19.39
CA ALA A 40 -23.00 -6.34 18.54
C ALA A 40 -22.18 -5.32 19.34
N PHE A 41 -21.22 -4.69 18.66
CA PHE A 41 -20.44 -3.57 19.16
C PHE A 41 -20.20 -2.57 18.02
N SER A 42 -20.39 -1.28 18.27
CA SER A 42 -20.00 -0.22 17.36
C SER A 42 -19.70 1.09 18.09
N ILE A 43 -19.08 2.04 17.41
CA ILE A 43 -18.87 3.39 17.93
C ILE A 43 -19.97 4.31 17.40
N LYS A 44 -20.73 4.89 18.33
CA LYS A 44 -21.84 5.83 18.09
C LYS A 44 -21.32 7.22 17.73
N GLU A 45 -20.32 7.70 18.46
CA GLU A 45 -19.65 8.99 18.22
C GLU A 45 -18.27 9.02 18.89
N VAL A 46 -17.28 9.64 18.24
CA VAL A 46 -15.96 9.92 18.80
C VAL A 46 -15.49 11.31 18.37
N LYS A 47 -14.58 11.94 19.13
CA LYS A 47 -13.93 13.18 18.72
C LYS A 47 -12.67 12.90 17.92
N ILE A 48 -12.38 13.71 16.91
CA ILE A 48 -11.20 13.55 16.04
C ILE A 48 -10.58 14.92 15.74
N LEU A 49 -9.26 14.96 15.58
CA LEU A 49 -8.50 16.11 15.09
C LEU A 49 -8.53 16.14 13.56
N HIS A 50 -9.00 17.25 12.98
CA HIS A 50 -8.93 17.51 11.54
C HIS A 50 -8.08 18.75 11.27
N ASP A 51 -7.16 18.64 10.31
CA ASP A 51 -6.52 19.80 9.69
C ASP A 51 -7.54 20.55 8.82
N THR A 52 -7.48 21.87 8.84
CA THR A 52 -8.27 22.75 7.99
C THR A 52 -7.53 24.08 7.80
N VAL A 53 -8.03 24.93 6.91
CA VAL A 53 -7.49 26.27 6.67
C VAL A 53 -8.43 27.29 7.30
N ASN A 54 -7.90 28.25 8.06
CA ASN A 54 -8.69 29.31 8.66
C ASN A 54 -9.09 30.38 7.62
N ALA A 55 -9.95 31.32 8.00
CA ALA A 55 -10.41 32.40 7.12
C ALA A 55 -9.29 33.33 6.58
N ALA A 56 -8.09 33.29 7.17
CA ALA A 56 -6.91 34.02 6.74
C ALA A 56 -5.94 33.18 5.88
N GLY A 57 -6.37 32.00 5.39
CA GLY A 57 -5.55 31.14 4.52
C GLY A 57 -4.44 30.36 5.24
N LYS A 58 -4.46 30.29 6.57
CA LYS A 58 -3.43 29.59 7.37
C LYS A 58 -3.94 28.27 7.94
N ASP A 59 -3.09 27.25 7.88
CA ASP A 59 -3.35 25.93 8.46
C ASP A 59 -3.67 26.00 9.96
N THR A 60 -4.66 25.21 10.39
CA THR A 60 -5.10 25.07 11.76
C THR A 60 -5.66 23.66 12.02
N VAL A 61 -5.81 23.28 13.29
CA VAL A 61 -6.35 21.98 13.69
C VAL A 61 -7.61 22.18 14.54
N VAL A 62 -8.71 21.57 14.13
CA VAL A 62 -10.00 21.63 14.84
C VAL A 62 -10.38 20.25 15.40
N VAL A 63 -11.18 20.25 16.47
CA VAL A 63 -11.75 19.01 17.05
C VAL A 63 -13.21 18.91 16.62
N THR A 64 -13.55 17.90 15.82
CA THR A 64 -14.94 17.65 15.39
C THR A 64 -15.49 16.37 16.02
N LYS A 65 -16.82 16.23 15.99
CA LYS A 65 -17.51 14.97 16.28
C LYS A 65 -17.56 14.14 14.99
N TYR A 66 -17.31 12.84 15.11
CA TYR A 66 -17.27 11.90 14.00
C TYR A 66 -18.02 10.61 14.36
N LYS A 67 -18.75 10.07 13.38
CA LYS A 67 -19.52 8.83 13.50
C LYS A 67 -18.92 7.79 12.55
N PRO A 68 -18.08 6.87 13.03
CA PRO A 68 -17.31 5.94 12.20
C PRO A 68 -18.16 4.74 11.73
N THR A 69 -19.30 5.00 11.08
CA THR A 69 -20.28 3.95 10.70
C THR A 69 -19.75 2.92 9.70
N THR A 70 -18.69 3.25 8.97
CA THR A 70 -17.99 2.35 8.03
C THR A 70 -17.02 1.38 8.73
N TYR A 71 -16.61 1.67 9.97
CA TYR A 71 -15.62 0.87 10.70
C TYR A 71 -16.28 -0.28 11.46
N ARG A 72 -16.11 -1.49 10.95
CA ARG A 72 -16.64 -2.71 11.55
C ARG A 72 -15.77 -3.20 12.70
N PHE A 73 -16.40 -3.80 13.71
CA PHE A 73 -15.74 -4.47 14.82
C PHE A 73 -16.02 -5.99 14.75
N TYR A 74 -14.97 -6.79 14.90
CA TYR A 74 -15.04 -8.24 14.93
C TYR A 74 -15.21 -8.68 16.39
N ILE A 75 -16.12 -9.61 16.65
CA ILE A 75 -16.36 -10.18 17.97
C ILE A 75 -15.92 -11.64 17.94
N ASN A 76 -14.73 -11.92 18.45
CA ASN A 76 -14.28 -13.30 18.63
C ASN A 76 -14.94 -13.89 19.87
N GLN A 77 -15.96 -14.71 19.66
CA GLN A 77 -16.74 -15.32 20.73
C GLN A 77 -15.93 -16.35 21.54
N ASN A 78 -14.92 -16.99 20.96
CA ASN A 78 -14.16 -18.04 21.64
C ASN A 78 -13.12 -17.41 22.58
N ASN A 79 -12.41 -16.38 22.11
CA ASN A 79 -11.33 -15.75 22.85
C ASN A 79 -11.81 -14.55 23.70
N GLY A 80 -13.07 -14.13 23.56
CA GLY A 80 -13.60 -12.95 24.26
C GLY A 80 -12.87 -11.67 23.84
N THR A 81 -12.64 -11.44 22.55
CA THR A 81 -11.98 -10.22 22.07
C THR A 81 -12.86 -9.46 21.08
N ILE A 82 -12.82 -8.13 21.16
CA ILE A 82 -13.54 -7.23 20.24
C ILE A 82 -12.56 -6.19 19.71
N TYR A 83 -12.44 -6.06 18.39
CA TYR A 83 -11.53 -5.08 17.78
C TYR A 83 -11.95 -4.69 16.36
N ASN A 84 -11.57 -3.50 15.93
CA ASN A 84 -11.64 -3.07 14.53
C ASN A 84 -10.34 -3.46 13.80
N PRO A 85 -10.39 -4.27 12.71
CA PRO A 85 -9.18 -4.65 11.96
C PRO A 85 -8.63 -3.47 11.15
N ASP A 86 -9.52 -2.65 10.57
CA ASP A 86 -9.16 -1.36 10.01
C ASP A 86 -9.17 -0.30 11.11
N SER A 87 -8.10 0.50 11.18
CA SER A 87 -7.88 1.45 12.27
C SER A 87 -8.68 2.72 12.07
N LEU A 88 -9.24 3.29 13.14
CA LEU A 88 -9.89 4.60 13.06
C LEU A 88 -8.88 5.66 12.58
N PRO A 89 -9.34 6.74 11.90
CA PRO A 89 -8.44 7.71 11.31
C PRO A 89 -7.51 8.37 12.34
N TYR A 90 -6.35 8.81 11.87
CA TYR A 90 -5.36 9.51 12.71
C TYR A 90 -5.99 10.69 13.46
N GLY A 91 -5.55 10.91 14.70
CA GLY A 91 -6.09 12.00 15.53
C GLY A 91 -7.43 11.70 16.22
N THR A 92 -7.97 10.49 16.07
CA THR A 92 -9.14 10.02 16.84
C THR A 92 -8.82 9.99 18.34
N LYS A 93 -9.65 10.67 19.14
CA LYS A 93 -9.49 10.80 20.59
C LYS A 93 -10.12 9.62 21.32
N ALA A 94 -9.42 8.49 21.32
CA ALA A 94 -9.87 7.24 21.96
C ALA A 94 -10.16 7.32 23.48
N LYS A 95 -9.78 8.41 24.17
CA LYS A 95 -10.08 8.60 25.60
C LYS A 95 -11.55 8.90 25.94
N ALA A 96 -12.36 9.28 24.96
CA ALA A 96 -13.78 9.58 25.16
C ALA A 96 -14.59 9.15 23.93
N VAL A 97 -15.05 7.90 23.94
CA VAL A 97 -15.79 7.27 22.84
C VAL A 97 -17.20 6.89 23.32
N LEU A 98 -18.23 7.34 22.61
CA LEU A 98 -19.59 6.84 22.80
C LEU A 98 -19.76 5.57 21.95
N THR A 99 -20.18 4.48 22.57
CA THR A 99 -20.35 3.16 21.94
C THR A 99 -21.80 2.74 21.93
N ASN A 100 -22.11 1.75 21.10
CA ASN A 100 -23.29 0.89 21.24
C ASN A 100 -22.78 -0.52 21.54
N ILE A 101 -23.22 -1.12 22.65
CA ILE A 101 -22.88 -2.49 23.05
C ILE A 101 -24.18 -3.25 23.29
N THR A 102 -24.41 -4.33 22.55
CA THR A 102 -25.62 -5.15 22.65
C THR A 102 -25.28 -6.51 23.24
N ALA A 103 -25.88 -6.84 24.38
CA ALA A 103 -25.83 -8.18 24.97
C ALA A 103 -26.90 -9.09 24.36
N LYS A 104 -26.61 -10.40 24.30
CA LYS A 104 -27.62 -11.43 24.00
C LYS A 104 -28.69 -11.41 25.10
N SER A 105 -29.95 -11.61 24.71
CA SER A 105 -31.10 -11.75 25.61
C SER A 105 -31.21 -10.68 26.71
N ASN A 106 -30.88 -9.42 26.41
CA ASN A 106 -30.89 -8.30 27.38
C ASN A 106 -30.00 -8.52 28.61
N GLY A 107 -28.87 -9.23 28.45
CA GLY A 107 -27.85 -9.40 29.49
C GLY A 107 -27.29 -8.08 30.03
N LYS A 108 -26.87 -8.09 31.30
CA LYS A 108 -26.39 -6.91 32.03
C LYS A 108 -24.91 -6.66 31.72
N ILE A 109 -24.56 -5.45 31.28
CA ILE A 109 -23.20 -5.09 30.84
C ILE A 109 -22.53 -4.20 31.89
N PHE A 110 -21.32 -4.56 32.30
CA PHE A 110 -20.48 -3.80 33.22
C PHE A 110 -19.10 -3.53 32.61
N ILE A 111 -18.54 -2.36 32.90
CA ILE A 111 -17.25 -1.89 32.43
C ILE A 111 -16.28 -1.96 33.60
N ARG A 112 -15.18 -2.70 33.48
CA ARG A 112 -14.12 -2.63 34.51
C ARG A 112 -13.41 -1.26 34.47
N PRO A 113 -13.05 -0.70 35.63
CA PRO A 113 -12.18 0.48 35.69
C PRO A 113 -10.79 0.15 35.11
N LEU A 114 -10.06 1.20 34.71
CA LEU A 114 -8.68 1.08 34.22
C LEU A 114 -7.65 0.91 35.34
N THR A 115 -8.04 1.27 36.57
CA THR A 115 -7.30 1.10 37.81
C THR A 115 -8.04 0.09 38.71
N ILE A 116 -7.46 -0.26 39.86
CA ILE A 116 -8.14 -1.09 40.86
C ILE A 116 -9.45 -0.41 41.31
N GLY A 117 -10.57 -1.13 41.24
CA GLY A 117 -11.89 -0.61 41.60
C GLY A 117 -13.03 -1.55 41.20
N VAL A 118 -14.27 -1.12 41.44
CA VAL A 118 -15.50 -1.87 41.14
C VAL A 118 -15.96 -1.60 39.70
N ALA A 119 -16.47 -2.63 39.01
CA ALA A 119 -17.02 -2.49 37.66
C ALA A 119 -18.33 -1.68 37.68
N THR A 120 -18.50 -0.76 36.72
CA THR A 120 -19.67 0.13 36.64
C THR A 120 -20.65 -0.33 35.56
N PRO A 121 -21.97 -0.20 35.74
CA PRO A 121 -22.93 -0.54 34.70
C PRO A 121 -22.74 0.35 33.46
N TYR A 122 -22.78 -0.27 32.28
CA TYR A 122 -22.68 0.43 31.00
C TYR A 122 -23.91 1.32 30.76
N LYS A 123 -23.67 2.52 30.21
CA LYS A 123 -24.71 3.44 29.73
C LYS A 123 -24.31 4.00 28.36
N GLU A 124 -25.24 4.03 27.43
CA GLU A 124 -25.01 4.43 26.03
C GLU A 124 -24.62 5.91 25.84
N ASN A 125 -24.87 6.75 26.85
CA ASN A 125 -24.55 8.18 26.84
C ASN A 125 -23.27 8.51 27.64
N ASP A 126 -22.67 7.54 28.33
CA ASP A 126 -21.42 7.72 29.08
C ASP A 126 -20.23 7.33 28.19
N SER A 127 -19.24 8.21 28.03
CA SER A 127 -18.09 7.93 27.16
C SER A 127 -17.07 7.00 27.81
N ILE A 128 -16.57 6.02 27.05
CA ILE A 128 -15.57 5.05 27.49
C ILE A 128 -14.18 5.47 26.97
N ASP A 129 -13.18 5.40 27.85
CA ASP A 129 -11.76 5.52 27.49
C ASP A 129 -11.24 4.19 26.91
N PHE A 130 -10.78 4.19 25.66
CA PHE A 130 -10.12 3.09 24.96
C PHE A 130 -8.67 3.44 24.55
N SER A 131 -8.01 4.37 25.25
CA SER A 131 -6.57 4.63 25.06
C SER A 131 -5.69 3.42 25.43
N GLN A 132 -6.26 2.46 26.14
CA GLN A 132 -5.76 1.10 26.35
C GLN A 132 -6.94 0.10 26.32
N PRO A 133 -6.69 -1.22 26.15
CA PRO A 133 -7.76 -2.22 26.05
C PRO A 133 -8.71 -2.20 27.25
N ARG A 134 -10.02 -2.37 27.01
CA ARG A 134 -11.06 -2.34 28.04
C ARG A 134 -11.67 -3.70 28.28
N ILE A 135 -11.73 -4.09 29.55
CA ILE A 135 -12.41 -5.31 29.97
C ILE A 135 -13.88 -4.99 30.25
N ILE A 136 -14.77 -5.64 29.51
CA ILE A 136 -16.21 -5.60 29.67
C ILE A 136 -16.68 -6.96 30.21
N GLU A 137 -17.55 -6.93 31.21
CA GLU A 137 -18.21 -8.10 31.76
C GLU A 137 -19.68 -8.08 31.35
N VAL A 138 -20.15 -9.15 30.71
CA VAL A 138 -21.57 -9.34 30.38
C VAL A 138 -22.10 -10.51 31.18
N TYR A 139 -23.22 -10.27 31.85
CA TYR A 139 -23.94 -11.26 32.63
C TYR A 139 -25.23 -11.64 31.89
N SER A 140 -25.70 -12.87 32.06
CA SER A 140 -27.04 -13.31 31.66
C SER A 140 -28.13 -12.46 32.31
N GLN A 141 -29.37 -12.60 31.86
CA GLN A 141 -30.49 -11.80 32.36
C GLN A 141 -30.73 -12.04 33.87
N ASN A 142 -30.67 -13.32 34.30
CA ASN A 142 -30.71 -13.72 35.71
C ASN A 142 -29.45 -13.29 36.51
N GLY A 143 -28.32 -13.06 35.84
CA GLY A 143 -27.06 -12.66 36.46
C GLY A 143 -26.14 -13.82 36.87
N GLU A 144 -26.53 -15.08 36.66
CA GLU A 144 -25.76 -16.26 37.07
C GLU A 144 -24.53 -16.53 36.18
N TYR A 145 -24.67 -16.32 34.87
CA TYR A 145 -23.65 -16.66 33.88
C TYR A 145 -22.92 -15.41 33.42
N ARG A 146 -21.59 -15.38 33.57
CA ARG A 146 -20.74 -14.27 33.16
C ARG A 146 -19.83 -14.66 32.00
N LYS A 147 -19.70 -13.75 31.02
CA LYS A 147 -18.64 -13.76 30.02
C LYS A 147 -17.85 -12.45 30.05
N THR A 148 -16.57 -12.51 29.72
CA THR A 148 -15.67 -11.34 29.74
C THR A 148 -15.15 -11.09 28.34
N TYR A 149 -15.07 -9.83 27.94
CA TYR A 149 -14.52 -9.39 26.65
C TYR A 149 -13.44 -8.33 26.84
N THR A 150 -12.33 -8.47 26.14
CA THR A 150 -11.31 -7.42 25.99
C THR A 150 -11.56 -6.68 24.69
N ILE A 151 -11.89 -5.39 24.78
CA ILE A 151 -12.18 -4.51 23.64
C ILE A 151 -10.96 -3.62 23.37
N THR A 152 -10.46 -3.66 22.14
CA THR A 152 -9.37 -2.81 21.66
C THR A 152 -9.88 -1.93 20.52
N VAL A 153 -9.70 -0.61 20.63
CA VAL A 153 -10.02 0.34 19.55
C VAL A 153 -8.70 0.77 18.89
N ASN A 154 -8.45 0.25 17.68
CA ASN A 154 -7.26 0.57 16.90
C ASN A 154 -7.41 1.93 16.22
N VAL A 155 -6.35 2.75 16.23
CA VAL A 155 -6.28 4.09 15.64
C VAL A 155 -4.96 4.24 14.89
N HIS A 156 -4.97 4.85 13.70
CA HIS A 156 -3.75 5.12 12.94
C HIS A 156 -2.80 6.04 13.73
N LYS A 157 -1.51 5.66 13.78
CA LYS A 157 -0.46 6.39 14.52
C LYS A 157 0.22 7.50 13.69
N GLN A 158 -0.07 7.57 12.38
CA GLN A 158 0.51 8.51 11.43
C GLN A 158 -0.58 9.01 10.48
N ARG A 159 -0.41 10.21 9.89
CA ARG A 159 -1.28 10.73 8.83
C ARG A 159 -1.02 9.97 7.53
N GLY A 160 -2.06 9.46 6.87
CA GLY A 160 -1.89 8.67 5.65
C GLY A 160 -1.34 9.46 4.46
N ASN A 161 -1.75 10.73 4.33
CA ASN A 161 -1.36 11.64 3.25
C ASN A 161 -0.01 12.36 3.48
N GLU A 162 0.75 11.98 4.51
CA GLU A 162 2.07 12.53 4.80
C GLU A 162 3.16 11.69 4.12
N PHE A 163 4.01 12.35 3.33
CA PHE A 163 5.16 11.77 2.67
C PHE A 163 6.43 12.36 3.28
N LYS A 164 7.42 11.50 3.58
CA LYS A 164 8.73 11.92 4.11
C LYS A 164 9.87 11.20 3.40
N TRP A 165 10.92 11.94 3.08
CA TRP A 165 12.22 11.39 2.69
C TRP A 165 13.03 11.04 3.93
N ASN A 166 13.59 9.83 3.95
CA ASN A 166 14.74 9.52 4.77
C ASN A 166 15.99 9.72 3.92
N THR A 167 16.90 10.58 4.37
CA THR A 167 18.23 10.73 3.78
C THR A 167 19.08 9.55 4.22
N LEU A 168 19.76 8.93 3.26
CA LEU A 168 20.71 7.82 3.47
C LEU A 168 22.14 8.35 3.31
N ASN A 169 23.13 7.53 3.63
CA ASN A 169 24.54 7.91 3.50
C ASN A 169 24.91 8.36 2.08
N ASP A 170 25.72 9.41 2.00
CA ASP A 170 26.34 9.88 0.75
C ASP A 170 27.23 8.78 0.14
N ASN A 171 27.13 8.58 -1.18
CA ASN A 171 27.96 7.66 -1.94
C ASN A 171 28.80 8.42 -2.98
N THR A 172 30.10 8.57 -2.71
CA THR A 172 31.04 9.32 -3.57
C THR A 172 31.19 8.73 -4.97
N ASN A 173 30.93 7.43 -5.17
CA ASN A 173 30.96 6.82 -6.50
C ASN A 173 29.85 7.36 -7.41
N PHE A 174 28.69 7.70 -6.84
CA PHE A 174 27.53 8.20 -7.61
C PHE A 174 27.75 9.63 -8.14
N ALA A 175 28.55 10.45 -7.43
CA ALA A 175 28.98 11.75 -7.94
C ALA A 175 29.94 11.68 -9.15
N LEU A 176 30.50 10.51 -9.47
CA LEU A 176 31.35 10.29 -10.64
C LEU A 176 30.56 9.88 -11.90
N PHE A 177 29.23 9.80 -11.81
CA PHE A 177 28.40 9.41 -12.94
C PHE A 177 27.98 10.60 -13.81
N ASP A 178 28.12 10.45 -15.13
CA ASP A 178 27.71 11.40 -16.17
C ASP A 178 26.20 11.37 -16.45
N ASP A 179 25.56 10.23 -16.17
CA ASP A 179 24.12 9.98 -16.30
C ASP A 179 23.80 8.67 -15.56
N VAL A 180 22.55 8.46 -15.13
CA VAL A 180 22.17 7.34 -14.25
C VAL A 180 20.78 6.79 -14.55
N LYS A 181 20.61 5.47 -14.40
CA LYS A 181 19.30 4.81 -14.33
C LYS A 181 19.25 3.92 -13.08
N MET A 182 18.08 3.81 -12.45
CA MET A 182 17.86 2.94 -11.30
C MET A 182 16.71 1.99 -11.59
N VAL A 183 16.82 0.76 -11.09
CA VAL A 183 15.76 -0.25 -11.14
C VAL A 183 15.71 -1.02 -9.81
N SER A 184 14.52 -1.49 -9.44
CA SER A 184 14.34 -2.46 -8.36
C SER A 184 14.28 -3.87 -8.96
N TYR A 185 14.99 -4.84 -8.37
CA TYR A 185 14.88 -6.25 -8.73
C TYR A 185 15.21 -7.13 -7.52
N ASN A 186 14.43 -8.20 -7.33
CA ASN A 186 14.66 -9.22 -6.27
C ASN A 186 15.04 -8.63 -4.88
N LYS A 187 14.21 -7.71 -4.37
CA LYS A 187 14.36 -7.00 -3.08
C LYS A 187 15.67 -6.20 -2.93
N LYS A 188 16.25 -5.76 -4.05
CA LYS A 188 17.42 -4.89 -4.11
C LYS A 188 17.16 -3.71 -5.05
N MET A 189 17.85 -2.60 -4.78
CA MET A 189 17.95 -1.46 -5.70
C MET A 189 19.27 -1.53 -6.46
N TYR A 190 19.23 -1.28 -7.77
CA TYR A 190 20.40 -1.26 -8.65
C TYR A 190 20.53 0.10 -9.34
N VAL A 191 21.69 0.73 -9.23
CA VAL A 191 22.02 2.01 -9.87
C VAL A 191 23.06 1.75 -10.95
N PHE A 192 22.67 1.92 -12.20
CA PHE A 192 23.53 1.84 -13.37
C PHE A 192 23.91 3.26 -13.77
N GLY A 193 25.18 3.60 -13.61
CA GLY A 193 25.71 4.92 -13.92
C GLY A 193 26.74 4.88 -15.04
N LYS A 194 26.60 5.80 -15.99
CA LYS A 194 27.64 6.05 -16.99
C LYS A 194 28.82 6.75 -16.31
N LYS A 195 30.04 6.27 -16.52
CA LYS A 195 31.30 6.90 -16.11
C LYS A 195 32.25 6.90 -17.31
N GLY A 196 32.32 8.01 -18.03
CA GLY A 196 33.09 8.14 -19.27
C GLY A 196 32.59 7.20 -20.36
N SER A 197 33.41 6.22 -20.74
CA SER A 197 33.12 5.24 -21.79
C SER A 197 32.42 3.95 -21.31
N GLN A 198 32.11 3.83 -20.01
CA GLN A 198 31.55 2.62 -19.41
C GLN A 198 30.25 2.91 -18.64
N THR A 199 29.40 1.88 -18.50
CA THR A 199 28.37 1.81 -17.46
C THR A 199 28.89 0.92 -16.32
N ILE A 200 28.82 1.43 -15.09
CA ILE A 200 29.12 0.70 -13.85
C ILE A 200 27.81 0.54 -13.07
N CYS A 201 27.60 -0.62 -12.44
CA CYS A 201 26.43 -0.86 -11.60
C CYS A 201 26.83 -1.05 -10.12
N TYR A 202 26.02 -0.48 -9.22
CA TYR A 202 26.06 -0.77 -7.78
C TYR A 202 24.67 -1.24 -7.32
N PHE A 203 24.63 -2.09 -6.31
CA PHE A 203 23.38 -2.54 -5.69
C PHE A 203 23.40 -2.47 -4.16
N THR A 204 22.21 -2.35 -3.58
CA THR A 204 21.96 -2.40 -2.13
C THR A 204 20.68 -3.18 -1.86
N ALA A 205 20.53 -3.73 -0.65
CA ALA A 205 19.26 -4.32 -0.22
C ALA A 205 18.21 -3.23 0.03
N GLU A 206 16.94 -3.51 -0.29
CA GLU A 206 15.86 -2.54 -0.08
C GLU A 206 15.72 -2.07 1.38
N ASN A 207 16.18 -2.85 2.37
CA ASN A 207 16.12 -2.50 3.78
C ASN A 207 17.38 -1.78 4.32
N ASP A 208 18.41 -1.57 3.50
CA ASP A 208 19.63 -0.83 3.89
C ASP A 208 19.68 0.54 3.20
N GLY A 209 20.17 0.61 1.95
CA GLY A 209 20.35 1.86 1.24
C GLY A 209 21.63 2.64 1.55
N ASN A 210 22.36 2.28 2.61
CA ASN A 210 23.61 2.92 3.01
C ASN A 210 24.84 2.17 2.49
N THR A 211 24.81 0.84 2.49
CA THR A 211 25.89 0.01 1.94
C THR A 211 25.60 -0.34 0.47
N TRP A 212 26.54 -0.06 -0.42
CA TRP A 212 26.42 -0.31 -1.85
C TRP A 212 27.58 -1.17 -2.36
N THR A 213 27.25 -2.29 -2.99
CA THR A 213 28.23 -3.24 -3.56
C THR A 213 28.29 -3.06 -5.07
N GLN A 214 29.50 -2.95 -5.63
CA GLN A 214 29.67 -2.87 -7.09
C GLN A 214 29.42 -4.23 -7.75
N VAL A 215 28.74 -4.24 -8.89
CA VAL A 215 28.67 -5.41 -9.78
C VAL A 215 30.04 -5.57 -10.49
N PRO A 216 30.63 -6.78 -10.55
CA PRO A 216 31.94 -6.97 -11.18
C PRO A 216 31.97 -6.64 -12.68
N THR A 217 30.87 -6.87 -13.39
CA THR A 217 30.73 -6.61 -14.82
C THR A 217 30.53 -5.12 -15.10
N THR A 218 31.33 -4.57 -16.02
CA THR A 218 31.11 -3.27 -16.64
C THR A 218 30.54 -3.43 -18.05
N PHE A 219 29.81 -2.42 -18.52
CA PHE A 219 29.17 -2.42 -19.84
C PHE A 219 29.56 -1.16 -20.63
N GLY A 220 29.13 -1.05 -21.89
CA GLY A 220 29.30 0.14 -22.73
C GLY A 220 28.65 1.41 -22.16
N ALA A 221 29.07 2.56 -22.68
CA ALA A 221 28.70 3.89 -22.20
C ALA A 221 27.19 4.21 -22.20
N THR A 222 26.39 3.50 -23.01
CA THR A 222 24.95 3.74 -23.17
C THR A 222 24.07 2.67 -22.51
N SER A 223 24.66 1.57 -22.03
CA SER A 223 23.93 0.39 -21.56
C SER A 223 23.02 0.69 -20.35
N TYR A 224 23.35 1.67 -19.52
CA TYR A 224 22.51 2.17 -18.43
C TYR A 224 21.08 2.56 -18.89
N LYS A 225 20.90 3.07 -20.11
CA LYS A 225 19.57 3.44 -20.65
C LYS A 225 18.66 2.23 -20.83
N SER A 226 19.26 1.09 -21.18
CA SER A 226 18.60 -0.12 -21.64
C SER A 226 18.27 -1.13 -20.54
N VAL A 227 18.46 -0.78 -19.26
CA VAL A 227 18.16 -1.72 -18.17
C VAL A 227 16.65 -1.83 -17.95
N ILE A 228 16.15 -3.06 -17.95
CA ILE A 228 14.76 -3.40 -17.61
C ILE A 228 14.78 -4.60 -16.65
N ALA A 229 13.99 -4.52 -15.58
CA ALA A 229 13.75 -5.65 -14.67
C ALA A 229 12.33 -6.19 -14.90
N THR A 230 12.20 -7.51 -15.00
CA THR A 230 10.93 -8.23 -15.12
C THR A 230 10.93 -9.42 -14.15
N GLU A 231 9.82 -10.19 -14.10
CA GLU A 231 9.76 -11.43 -13.32
C GLU A 231 10.76 -12.49 -13.82
N ASN A 232 11.08 -12.47 -15.12
CA ASN A 232 12.03 -13.39 -15.75
C ASN A 232 13.50 -12.99 -15.56
N GLY A 233 13.79 -11.89 -14.86
CA GLY A 233 15.16 -11.41 -14.63
C GLY A 233 15.40 -9.96 -15.06
N MET A 234 16.67 -9.57 -15.07
CA MET A 234 17.10 -8.27 -15.58
C MET A 234 17.65 -8.43 -17.00
N PHE A 235 17.23 -7.53 -17.89
CA PHE A 235 17.69 -7.42 -19.27
C PHE A 235 18.41 -6.10 -19.49
N LEU A 236 19.46 -6.13 -20.28
CA LEU A 236 20.30 -4.97 -20.60
C LEU A 236 20.82 -5.14 -22.03
N LEU A 237 20.86 -4.05 -22.81
CA LEU A 237 21.49 -4.05 -24.14
C LEU A 237 22.89 -3.44 -24.03
N ASP A 238 23.89 -4.18 -24.48
CA ASP A 238 25.30 -3.80 -24.44
C ASP A 238 25.95 -3.98 -25.82
N ASN A 239 26.21 -2.88 -26.53
CA ASN A 239 26.87 -2.88 -27.85
C ASN A 239 26.23 -3.87 -28.86
N GLY A 240 24.89 -3.94 -28.89
CA GLY A 240 24.12 -4.87 -29.74
C GLY A 240 23.90 -6.26 -29.14
N GLN A 241 24.58 -6.62 -28.05
CA GLN A 241 24.34 -7.88 -27.31
C GLN A 241 23.23 -7.71 -26.28
N ILE A 242 22.25 -8.61 -26.30
CA ILE A 242 21.22 -8.68 -25.25
C ILE A 242 21.82 -9.49 -24.11
N LYS A 243 21.97 -8.85 -22.95
CA LYS A 243 22.45 -9.44 -21.70
C LYS A 243 21.26 -9.77 -20.79
N HIS A 244 21.34 -10.89 -20.09
CA HIS A 244 20.37 -11.32 -19.07
C HIS A 244 21.07 -11.63 -17.74
N SER A 245 20.35 -11.43 -16.64
CA SER A 245 20.78 -11.76 -15.28
C SER A 245 19.61 -12.23 -14.40
N ASN A 246 19.81 -13.32 -13.67
CA ASN A 246 18.84 -13.86 -12.69
C ASN A 246 19.05 -13.30 -11.27
N ASP A 247 20.19 -12.66 -10.99
CA ASP A 247 20.59 -12.22 -9.65
C ASP A 247 20.96 -10.73 -9.57
N GLY A 248 21.01 -10.04 -10.72
CA GLY A 248 21.45 -8.66 -10.93
C GLY A 248 22.97 -8.46 -10.94
N VAL A 249 23.76 -9.53 -10.81
CA VAL A 249 25.22 -9.50 -10.59
C VAL A 249 25.97 -10.30 -11.65
N THR A 250 25.51 -11.50 -12.00
CA THR A 250 26.06 -12.34 -13.05
C THR A 250 25.27 -12.13 -14.34
N TRP A 251 25.98 -11.89 -15.45
CA TRP A 251 25.38 -11.49 -16.73
C TRP A 251 25.85 -12.38 -17.87
N THR A 252 24.91 -12.94 -18.65
CA THR A 252 25.17 -13.77 -19.83
C THR A 252 24.64 -13.09 -21.09
N THR A 253 25.26 -13.33 -22.25
CA THR A 253 24.69 -12.92 -23.54
C THR A 253 23.62 -13.94 -23.97
N VAL A 254 22.41 -13.46 -24.25
CA VAL A 254 21.29 -14.27 -24.78
C VAL A 254 21.29 -14.26 -26.31
N SER A 255 21.53 -13.10 -26.92
CA SER A 255 21.52 -12.93 -28.37
C SER A 255 22.33 -11.69 -28.79
N THR A 256 22.41 -11.44 -30.10
CA THR A 256 22.92 -10.18 -30.68
C THR A 256 21.95 -9.71 -31.76
N ALA A 257 21.55 -8.44 -31.72
CA ALA A 257 20.59 -7.86 -32.65
C ALA A 257 20.91 -6.37 -32.91
N PRO A 258 20.49 -5.80 -34.06
CA PRO A 258 20.77 -4.40 -34.43
C PRO A 258 19.86 -3.41 -33.68
N LEU A 259 19.94 -3.44 -32.35
CA LEU A 259 19.15 -2.64 -31.43
C LEU A 259 19.94 -1.44 -30.88
N GLN A 260 19.22 -0.37 -30.60
CA GLN A 260 19.74 0.86 -30.00
C GLN A 260 19.50 0.90 -28.48
N GLN A 261 18.31 0.51 -28.01
CA GLN A 261 17.92 0.57 -26.60
C GLN A 261 16.75 -0.37 -26.29
N LEU A 262 16.77 -1.06 -25.14
CA LEU A 262 15.55 -1.68 -24.59
C LEU A 262 14.68 -0.60 -23.93
N VAL A 263 13.39 -0.57 -24.27
CA VAL A 263 12.51 0.56 -23.94
C VAL A 263 11.33 0.22 -23.02
N ALA A 264 10.79 -1.00 -23.09
CA ALA A 264 9.68 -1.44 -22.24
C ALA A 264 9.62 -2.96 -22.09
N ALA A 265 8.81 -3.43 -21.15
CA ALA A 265 8.43 -4.84 -21.02
C ALA A 265 6.97 -4.96 -20.54
N GLY A 266 6.34 -6.08 -20.91
CA GLY A 266 5.11 -6.58 -20.29
C GLY A 266 5.35 -7.91 -19.57
N ALA A 267 4.28 -8.68 -19.34
CA ALA A 267 4.37 -10.01 -18.73
C ALA A 267 5.16 -11.03 -19.58
N THR A 268 4.98 -10.97 -20.90
CA THR A 268 5.48 -11.99 -21.85
C THR A 268 6.31 -11.40 -23.00
N GLU A 269 6.40 -10.07 -23.10
CA GLU A 269 7.02 -9.38 -24.23
C GLU A 269 8.07 -8.35 -23.74
N LEU A 270 9.24 -8.34 -24.38
CA LEU A 270 10.26 -7.30 -24.24
C LEU A 270 10.25 -6.40 -25.49
N TYR A 271 10.46 -5.10 -25.32
CA TYR A 271 10.45 -4.14 -26.42
C TYR A 271 11.75 -3.34 -26.51
N ALA A 272 12.18 -3.08 -27.74
CA ALA A 272 13.41 -2.34 -28.04
C ALA A 272 13.23 -1.41 -29.24
N LEU A 273 14.03 -0.35 -29.31
CA LEU A 273 14.22 0.42 -30.54
C LEU A 273 15.37 -0.19 -31.33
N SER A 274 15.18 -0.38 -32.63
CA SER A 274 16.24 -0.75 -33.58
C SER A 274 17.17 0.43 -33.87
N ASN A 275 18.34 0.15 -34.45
CA ASN A 275 19.24 1.20 -34.95
C ASN A 275 18.60 2.11 -36.03
N SER A 276 17.49 1.67 -36.64
CA SER A 276 16.70 2.43 -37.62
C SER A 276 15.47 3.11 -36.98
N ASN A 277 15.42 3.24 -35.65
CA ASN A 277 14.29 3.78 -34.89
C ASN A 277 12.93 3.07 -35.19
N THR A 278 12.97 1.75 -35.40
CA THR A 278 11.79 0.89 -35.48
C THR A 278 11.55 0.26 -34.12
N LEU A 279 10.29 0.21 -33.67
CA LEU A 279 9.94 -0.54 -32.46
C LEU A 279 9.96 -2.04 -32.76
N MET A 280 10.61 -2.80 -31.89
CA MET A 280 10.83 -4.24 -32.00
C MET A 280 10.26 -4.95 -30.78
N VAL A 281 9.80 -6.19 -30.95
CA VAL A 281 9.35 -7.07 -29.86
C VAL A 281 10.13 -8.38 -29.85
N SER A 282 10.42 -8.88 -28.65
CA SER A 282 10.83 -10.25 -28.40
C SER A 282 9.79 -10.91 -27.48
N LYS A 283 9.39 -12.14 -27.81
CA LYS A 283 8.46 -12.99 -27.02
C LYS A 283 9.16 -14.17 -26.34
N ASP A 284 10.49 -14.19 -26.38
CA ASP A 284 11.36 -15.30 -26.00
C ASP A 284 12.54 -14.83 -25.13
N ASN A 285 12.28 -13.86 -24.24
CA ASN A 285 13.26 -13.28 -23.32
C ASN A 285 14.53 -12.73 -24.02
N GLY A 286 14.35 -12.12 -25.19
CA GLY A 286 15.38 -11.42 -25.94
C GLY A 286 16.16 -12.28 -26.94
N VAL A 287 15.80 -13.55 -27.15
CA VAL A 287 16.49 -14.46 -28.10
C VAL A 287 16.27 -14.01 -29.55
N SER A 288 15.03 -13.76 -29.95
CA SER A 288 14.65 -13.29 -31.29
C SER A 288 13.82 -12.01 -31.25
N TRP A 289 13.87 -11.22 -32.33
CA TRP A 289 13.26 -9.90 -32.42
C TRP A 289 12.54 -9.71 -33.75
N THR A 290 11.31 -9.22 -33.70
CA THR A 290 10.49 -8.88 -34.88
C THR A 290 9.97 -7.44 -34.80
N ASN A 291 9.62 -6.86 -35.95
CA ASN A 291 9.08 -5.50 -36.01
C ASN A 291 7.68 -5.44 -35.38
N GLU A 292 7.43 -4.42 -34.58
CA GLU A 292 6.09 -4.07 -34.12
C GLU A 292 5.30 -3.28 -35.18
N ALA A 293 3.98 -3.38 -35.11
CA ALA A 293 3.08 -2.59 -35.94
C ALA A 293 2.60 -1.35 -35.15
N LEU A 294 2.77 -0.17 -35.76
CA LEU A 294 2.28 1.11 -35.25
C LEU A 294 0.98 1.51 -35.96
N ASP A 295 0.13 2.30 -35.32
CA ASP A 295 -0.99 3.00 -36.00
C ASP A 295 -0.64 4.41 -36.49
N ALA A 296 0.38 5.06 -35.91
CA ALA A 296 0.90 6.36 -36.31
C ALA A 296 2.36 6.29 -36.82
N ASN A 297 2.92 7.46 -37.17
CA ASN A 297 4.25 7.58 -37.75
C ASN A 297 5.37 7.25 -36.73
N SER A 298 6.35 6.42 -37.10
CA SER A 298 7.47 6.03 -36.22
C SER A 298 8.38 7.19 -35.78
N SER A 299 8.35 8.34 -36.46
CA SER A 299 9.01 9.58 -36.02
C SER A 299 8.40 10.20 -34.75
N TYR A 300 7.25 9.68 -34.28
CA TYR A 300 6.66 10.04 -32.98
C TYR A 300 7.09 9.08 -31.86
N LEU A 301 7.88 8.04 -32.13
CA LEU A 301 8.50 7.23 -31.07
C LEU A 301 9.45 8.10 -30.22
N PRO A 302 9.57 7.84 -28.91
CA PRO A 302 10.51 8.57 -28.06
C PRO A 302 11.95 8.13 -28.33
N THR A 303 12.90 9.06 -28.28
CA THR A 303 14.33 8.82 -28.52
C THR A 303 15.20 9.18 -27.31
N ASN A 304 14.65 9.83 -26.27
CA ASN A 304 15.34 10.14 -25.03
C ASN A 304 14.38 10.19 -23.83
N GLY A 305 14.91 10.10 -22.60
CA GLY A 305 14.11 10.12 -21.36
C GLY A 305 13.07 8.99 -21.31
N ILE A 306 13.42 7.82 -21.84
CA ILE A 306 12.48 6.74 -22.09
C ILE A 306 12.16 5.99 -20.79
N GLY A 307 10.87 5.98 -20.43
CA GLY A 307 10.30 5.22 -19.32
C GLY A 307 9.05 4.47 -19.78
N PHE A 308 8.56 3.54 -18.96
CA PHE A 308 7.34 2.79 -19.26
C PHE A 308 6.57 2.44 -17.99
N ILE A 309 5.30 2.10 -18.17
CA ILE A 309 4.48 1.43 -17.15
C ILE A 309 3.92 0.13 -17.73
N TYR A 310 3.67 -0.82 -16.83
CA TYR A 310 2.95 -2.06 -17.11
C TYR A 310 1.75 -2.13 -16.15
N GLN A 311 0.55 -2.31 -16.69
CA GLN A 311 -0.71 -2.36 -15.94
C GLN A 311 -1.55 -3.58 -16.37
N PRO A 312 -1.69 -4.63 -15.55
CA PRO A 312 -2.74 -5.63 -15.72
C PRO A 312 -4.13 -4.96 -15.69
N SER A 313 -5.09 -5.47 -16.45
CA SER A 313 -6.47 -5.00 -16.37
C SER A 313 -7.11 -5.39 -15.03
N ALA A 314 -7.96 -4.51 -14.50
CA ALA A 314 -8.67 -4.74 -13.25
C ALA A 314 -9.78 -5.80 -13.37
N THR A 315 -10.25 -6.09 -14.60
CA THR A 315 -11.32 -7.06 -14.87
C THR A 315 -10.80 -8.44 -15.27
N ASP A 316 -9.58 -8.50 -15.81
CA ASP A 316 -8.94 -9.71 -16.32
C ASP A 316 -7.43 -9.53 -16.23
N ASN A 317 -6.75 -10.30 -15.38
CA ASN A 317 -5.31 -10.16 -15.19
C ASN A 317 -4.48 -10.80 -16.31
N GLN A 318 -5.10 -11.53 -17.24
CA GLN A 318 -4.45 -12.07 -18.43
C GLN A 318 -4.32 -11.00 -19.52
N ILE A 319 -5.21 -10.00 -19.52
CA ILE A 319 -5.08 -8.80 -20.36
C ILE A 319 -4.29 -7.74 -19.59
N SER A 320 -3.30 -7.14 -20.25
CA SER A 320 -2.48 -6.07 -19.67
C SER A 320 -2.19 -4.98 -20.70
N ARG A 321 -1.73 -3.84 -20.21
CA ARG A 321 -1.34 -2.68 -21.00
C ARG A 321 0.09 -2.29 -20.68
N VAL A 322 0.90 -2.12 -21.71
CA VAL A 322 2.20 -1.45 -21.61
C VAL A 322 2.04 -0.06 -22.21
N THR A 323 2.48 0.97 -21.49
CA THR A 323 2.58 2.32 -22.05
C THR A 323 4.02 2.80 -21.94
N LEU A 324 4.57 3.17 -23.08
CA LEU A 324 5.89 3.75 -23.29
C LEU A 324 5.77 5.28 -23.26
N PHE A 325 6.73 5.95 -22.63
CA PHE A 325 6.81 7.41 -22.52
C PHE A 325 8.21 7.89 -22.89
N GLY A 326 8.32 9.08 -23.46
CA GLY A 326 9.61 9.78 -23.55
C GLY A 326 9.56 11.04 -24.40
N THR A 327 10.73 11.59 -24.71
CA THR A 327 10.87 12.79 -25.52
C THR A 327 11.43 12.46 -26.90
N ASN A 328 11.03 13.24 -27.90
CA ASN A 328 11.58 13.21 -29.26
C ASN A 328 11.83 14.65 -29.75
N THR A 329 12.36 14.82 -30.95
CA THR A 329 12.61 16.13 -31.56
C THR A 329 11.36 16.80 -32.13
N THR A 330 10.28 16.06 -32.38
CA THR A 330 9.12 16.51 -33.17
C THR A 330 7.96 17.11 -32.37
N ASN A 331 7.61 16.57 -31.19
CA ASN A 331 6.24 16.73 -30.62
C ASN A 331 6.02 17.78 -29.51
N ASN A 332 6.99 18.67 -29.22
CA ASN A 332 6.97 19.69 -28.13
C ASN A 332 6.76 19.23 -26.66
N PHE A 333 5.89 18.27 -26.37
CA PHE A 333 5.65 17.64 -25.06
C PHE A 333 6.28 16.23 -25.00
N VAL A 334 6.08 15.51 -23.89
CA VAL A 334 6.37 14.06 -23.81
C VAL A 334 5.35 13.30 -24.64
N VAL A 335 5.84 12.39 -25.49
CA VAL A 335 5.01 11.46 -26.26
C VAL A 335 4.75 10.20 -25.47
N ALA A 336 3.59 9.58 -25.70
CA ALA A 336 3.26 8.27 -25.17
C ALA A 336 2.72 7.35 -26.27
N TRP A 337 3.01 6.06 -26.12
CA TRP A 337 2.53 4.97 -26.98
C TRP A 337 2.04 3.83 -26.11
N THR A 338 0.95 3.17 -26.47
CA THR A 338 0.35 2.10 -25.66
C THR A 338 0.07 0.85 -26.50
N LYS A 339 0.29 -0.34 -25.92
CA LYS A 339 -0.11 -1.63 -26.50
C LYS A 339 -0.86 -2.46 -25.47
N LEU A 340 -1.87 -3.20 -25.92
CA LEU A 340 -2.48 -4.28 -25.14
C LEU A 340 -1.72 -5.59 -25.38
N ILE A 341 -1.50 -6.35 -24.32
CA ILE A 341 -0.96 -7.71 -24.35
C ILE A 341 -2.03 -8.63 -23.79
N ASP A 342 -2.43 -9.62 -24.58
CA ASP A 342 -3.32 -10.70 -24.18
C ASP A 342 -2.46 -11.93 -23.87
N GLY A 343 -2.32 -12.27 -22.59
CA GLY A 343 -1.56 -13.42 -22.12
C GLY A 343 -2.20 -14.78 -22.44
N THR A 344 -3.45 -14.82 -22.92
CA THR A 344 -4.12 -16.06 -23.34
C THR A 344 -3.77 -16.47 -24.77
N SER A 345 -3.37 -15.51 -25.60
CA SER A 345 -3.14 -15.72 -27.04
C SER A 345 -1.70 -15.41 -27.43
N THR A 346 -0.98 -16.43 -27.89
CA THR A 346 0.37 -16.25 -28.46
C THR A 346 0.36 -15.68 -29.88
N SER A 347 -0.78 -15.74 -30.58
CA SER A 347 -0.96 -15.31 -31.97
C SER A 347 -1.59 -13.92 -32.13
N THR A 348 -2.38 -13.46 -31.16
CA THR A 348 -2.94 -12.10 -31.18
C THR A 348 -1.82 -11.10 -30.92
N SER A 349 -1.65 -10.11 -31.81
CA SER A 349 -0.79 -8.96 -31.57
C SER A 349 -1.56 -7.67 -31.88
N TYR A 350 -1.91 -6.94 -30.83
CA TYR A 350 -2.44 -5.59 -30.97
C TYR A 350 -1.33 -4.66 -31.45
N LYS A 351 -1.68 -3.66 -32.26
CA LYS A 351 -0.75 -2.60 -32.65
C LYS A 351 -0.37 -1.75 -31.43
N TRP A 352 0.79 -1.12 -31.51
CA TRP A 352 1.10 0.03 -30.66
C TRP A 352 0.32 1.24 -31.17
N SER A 353 -0.44 1.85 -30.26
CA SER A 353 -1.21 3.05 -30.51
C SER A 353 -0.53 4.30 -29.97
N PHE A 354 -0.43 5.34 -30.80
CA PHE A 354 0.01 6.65 -30.34
C PHE A 354 -1.05 7.27 -29.44
N VAL A 355 -0.63 7.81 -28.29
CA VAL A 355 -1.55 8.44 -27.34
C VAL A 355 -1.72 9.90 -27.73
N GLU A 356 -2.61 10.14 -28.69
CA GLU A 356 -3.06 11.48 -29.06
C GLU A 356 -3.81 12.14 -27.89
N THR A 357 -3.65 13.46 -27.75
CA THR A 357 -4.32 14.22 -26.69
C THR A 357 -4.67 15.62 -27.17
N GLU A 358 -5.97 15.95 -27.10
CA GLU A 358 -6.50 17.29 -27.43
C GLU A 358 -6.61 18.20 -26.20
N VAL A 359 -6.06 17.78 -25.06
CA VAL A 359 -6.14 18.55 -23.80
C VAL A 359 -5.23 19.78 -23.84
N SER A 360 -5.62 20.82 -23.09
CA SER A 360 -4.81 22.03 -22.93
C SER A 360 -3.40 21.69 -22.40
N SER A 361 -2.42 22.50 -22.80
CA SER A 361 -0.99 22.29 -22.51
C SER A 361 -0.65 22.14 -21.02
N GLU A 362 -1.49 22.67 -20.12
CA GLU A 362 -1.35 22.53 -18.67
C GLU A 362 -1.56 21.08 -18.16
N PHE A 363 -2.34 20.29 -18.90
CA PHE A 363 -2.63 18.87 -18.67
C PHE A 363 -1.76 17.92 -19.49
N GLN A 364 -0.86 18.44 -20.33
CA GLN A 364 0.17 17.64 -20.98
C GLN A 364 1.41 17.56 -20.10
N LEU A 365 2.28 16.57 -20.35
CA LEU A 365 3.56 16.43 -19.64
C LEU A 365 4.66 17.18 -20.42
N PRO A 366 5.24 18.26 -19.87
CA PRO A 366 6.31 18.99 -20.56
C PRO A 366 7.56 18.12 -20.73
N LYS A 367 8.39 18.44 -21.74
CA LYS A 367 9.70 17.81 -21.93
C LYS A 367 10.64 18.17 -20.78
N TYR A 368 10.65 17.36 -19.73
CA TYR A 368 11.64 17.51 -18.66
C TYR A 368 13.00 16.96 -19.08
N ASN A 369 14.06 17.66 -18.67
CA ASN A 369 15.41 17.12 -18.72
C ASN A 369 15.51 15.96 -17.72
N HIS A 370 16.24 14.90 -18.09
CA HIS A 370 16.36 13.67 -17.31
C HIS A 370 15.00 13.07 -16.89
N LEU A 371 14.01 13.14 -17.80
CA LEU A 371 12.68 12.56 -17.61
C LEU A 371 12.78 11.10 -17.14
N SER A 372 12.14 10.82 -16.00
CA SER A 372 11.97 9.48 -15.44
C SER A 372 10.48 9.25 -15.19
N VAL A 373 9.90 8.22 -15.81
CA VAL A 373 8.51 7.80 -15.57
C VAL A 373 8.52 6.44 -14.90
N ILE A 374 7.89 6.33 -13.73
CA ILE A 374 7.74 5.08 -12.97
C ILE A 374 6.27 4.71 -12.82
N TYR A 375 6.00 3.41 -12.71
CA TYR A 375 4.68 2.93 -12.29
C TYR A 375 4.58 2.91 -10.76
N TYR A 376 3.71 3.74 -10.20
CA TYR A 376 3.58 3.89 -8.76
C TYR A 376 2.13 4.20 -8.35
N ASN A 377 1.64 3.55 -7.30
CA ASN A 377 0.25 3.65 -6.80
C ASN A 377 -0.82 3.62 -7.90
N ASN A 378 -0.69 2.66 -8.82
CA ASN A 378 -1.56 2.46 -9.98
C ASN A 378 -1.61 3.63 -10.98
N LYS A 379 -0.58 4.48 -11.00
CA LYS A 379 -0.45 5.64 -11.89
C LYS A 379 0.91 5.65 -12.57
N ALA A 380 0.98 6.35 -13.70
CA ALA A 380 2.26 6.85 -14.19
C ALA A 380 2.65 8.07 -13.34
N MET A 381 3.86 8.08 -12.77
CA MET A 381 4.42 9.25 -12.10
C MET A 381 5.68 9.70 -12.84
N ALA A 382 5.68 10.95 -13.30
CA ALA A 382 6.74 11.57 -14.05
C ALA A 382 7.54 12.54 -13.17
N PHE A 383 8.85 12.37 -13.24
CA PHE A 383 9.87 13.13 -12.53
C PHE A 383 10.86 13.69 -13.55
N GLY A 384 11.58 14.75 -13.19
CA GLY A 384 12.45 15.44 -14.14
C GLY A 384 12.98 16.77 -13.61
N VAL A 385 13.73 17.45 -14.47
CA VAL A 385 14.36 18.75 -14.22
C VAL A 385 13.89 19.75 -15.29
N THR A 386 13.49 20.96 -14.88
CA THR A 386 13.17 22.06 -15.81
C THR A 386 14.44 22.64 -16.43
N ASP A 387 14.32 23.35 -17.56
CA ASP A 387 15.48 23.89 -18.31
C ASP A 387 16.37 24.85 -17.50
N ASN A 388 15.84 25.41 -16.41
CA ASN A 388 16.59 26.22 -15.45
C ASN A 388 17.36 25.41 -14.38
N GLY A 389 17.46 24.09 -14.51
CA GLY A 389 18.22 23.22 -13.61
C GLY A 389 17.58 23.00 -12.23
N LYS A 390 16.25 23.07 -12.12
CA LYS A 390 15.50 22.78 -10.88
C LYS A 390 14.63 21.54 -11.04
N PHE A 391 14.29 20.86 -9.95
CA PHE A 391 13.34 19.75 -10.01
C PHE A 391 11.99 20.25 -10.55
N ALA A 392 11.52 19.62 -11.62
CA ALA A 392 10.25 19.94 -12.24
C ALA A 392 9.09 19.42 -11.37
N PRO A 393 7.90 20.06 -11.36
CA PRO A 393 6.75 19.56 -10.60
C PRO A 393 6.47 18.08 -10.91
N ILE A 394 6.30 17.26 -9.87
CA ILE A 394 5.94 15.84 -10.07
C ILE A 394 4.56 15.81 -10.73
N LYS A 395 4.47 15.16 -11.88
CA LYS A 395 3.23 14.98 -12.64
C LYS A 395 2.75 13.54 -12.51
N GLU A 396 1.44 13.33 -12.42
CA GLU A 396 0.85 12.00 -12.44
C GLU A 396 -0.24 11.86 -13.49
N SER A 397 -0.40 10.65 -14.03
CA SER A 397 -1.45 10.27 -14.97
C SER A 397 -2.15 9.00 -14.48
N ILE A 398 -3.48 9.05 -14.37
CA ILE A 398 -4.34 7.89 -14.06
C ILE A 398 -4.81 7.14 -15.32
N ASN A 399 -4.59 7.71 -16.51
CA ASN A 399 -5.20 7.27 -17.77
C ASN A 399 -4.17 7.03 -18.88
N ASN A 400 -3.03 6.40 -18.53
CA ASN A 400 -1.99 5.97 -19.48
C ASN A 400 -1.41 7.10 -20.35
N GLY A 401 -1.27 8.30 -19.80
CA GLY A 401 -0.54 9.41 -20.41
C GLY A 401 -1.39 10.49 -21.07
N ILE A 402 -2.71 10.31 -21.18
CA ILE A 402 -3.60 11.26 -21.85
C ILE A 402 -3.70 12.59 -21.06
N VAL A 403 -3.80 12.52 -19.72
CA VAL A 403 -3.94 13.67 -18.82
C VAL A 403 -2.93 13.60 -17.68
N TRP A 404 -2.15 14.66 -17.52
CA TRP A 404 -1.12 14.82 -16.49
C TRP A 404 -1.41 15.97 -15.53
N THR A 405 -1.72 15.63 -14.28
CA THR A 405 -1.97 16.60 -13.21
C THR A 405 -0.76 16.74 -12.29
N THR A 406 -0.59 17.91 -11.67
CA THR A 406 0.50 18.13 -10.71
C THR A 406 0.19 17.42 -9.40
N ASN A 407 1.03 16.47 -9.02
CA ASN A 407 0.93 15.78 -7.75
C ASN A 407 1.42 16.71 -6.62
N LYS A 408 0.62 16.87 -5.56
CA LYS A 408 0.90 17.71 -4.39
C LYS A 408 1.26 16.93 -3.12
N HIS A 409 1.16 15.60 -3.15
CA HIS A 409 1.44 14.72 -2.00
C HIS A 409 2.87 14.20 -2.00
N TYR A 410 3.49 14.11 -3.17
CA TYR A 410 4.88 13.75 -3.35
C TYR A 410 5.66 15.02 -3.65
N VAL A 411 6.80 15.19 -2.98
CA VAL A 411 7.72 16.31 -3.14
C VAL A 411 9.13 15.75 -3.33
N TYR A 412 10.02 16.49 -3.97
CA TYR A 412 11.44 16.10 -4.00
C TYR A 412 12.12 16.31 -2.65
N PRO A 413 13.29 15.69 -2.42
CA PRO A 413 14.18 16.08 -1.34
C PRO A 413 14.51 17.58 -1.43
N THR A 414 14.79 18.21 -0.29
CA THR A 414 15.08 19.64 -0.19
C THR A 414 16.52 19.97 -0.61
N GLU A 415 16.87 19.61 -1.84
CA GLU A 415 18.17 19.86 -2.46
C GLU A 415 18.01 20.40 -3.89
N THR A 416 19.08 21.00 -4.41
CA THR A 416 19.16 21.29 -5.85
C THR A 416 19.46 20.00 -6.60
N PRO A 417 18.77 19.68 -7.72
CA PRO A 417 19.15 18.52 -8.50
C PRO A 417 20.58 18.69 -9.04
N SER A 418 21.41 17.68 -8.82
CA SER A 418 22.48 17.37 -9.78
C SER A 418 21.84 17.16 -11.15
N ARG A 419 22.61 17.44 -12.22
CA ARG A 419 22.21 17.08 -13.58
C ARG A 419 21.84 15.60 -13.68
N ASN A 420 22.49 14.75 -12.88
CA ASN A 420 22.39 13.31 -13.00
C ASN A 420 21.59 12.77 -11.81
N PHE A 421 20.35 12.35 -12.06
CA PHE A 421 19.46 11.76 -11.07
C PHE A 421 18.74 10.52 -11.62
N ALA A 422 18.46 9.55 -10.74
CA ALA A 422 17.73 8.34 -11.08
C ALA A 422 16.67 8.03 -10.03
N ILE A 423 15.53 7.47 -10.47
CA ILE A 423 14.38 7.17 -9.63
C ILE A 423 13.83 5.78 -9.94
N ALA A 424 13.42 5.06 -8.89
CA ALA A 424 12.73 3.78 -8.97
C ALA A 424 11.86 3.59 -7.73
N ALA A 425 10.88 2.68 -7.79
CA ALA A 425 10.08 2.27 -6.65
C ALA A 425 10.44 0.84 -6.22
N ASP A 426 10.50 0.58 -4.93
CA ASP A 426 10.86 -0.72 -4.37
C ASP A 426 9.65 -1.64 -4.11
N SER A 427 9.91 -2.90 -3.78
CA SER A 427 8.84 -3.88 -3.52
C SER A 427 7.92 -3.49 -2.35
N GLN A 428 8.42 -2.65 -1.44
CA GLN A 428 7.72 -2.11 -0.28
C GLN A 428 7.07 -0.74 -0.55
N LYS A 429 6.96 -0.32 -1.82
CA LYS A 429 6.37 0.96 -2.24
C LYS A 429 7.12 2.19 -1.72
N TYR A 430 8.41 2.11 -1.39
CA TYR A 430 9.21 3.32 -1.27
C TYR A 430 9.72 3.76 -2.63
N ILE A 431 9.63 5.04 -2.91
CA ILE A 431 10.36 5.69 -3.98
C ILE A 431 11.79 5.93 -3.48
N TRP A 432 12.75 5.67 -4.35
CA TRP A 432 14.17 5.96 -4.14
C TRP A 432 14.60 7.03 -5.12
N ILE A 433 15.48 7.93 -4.68
CA ILE A 433 16.15 8.91 -5.54
C ILE A 433 17.65 8.84 -5.28
N VAL A 434 18.43 8.74 -6.35
CA VAL A 434 19.86 9.06 -6.35
C VAL A 434 20.07 10.34 -7.13
N CYS A 435 20.85 11.29 -6.61
CA CYS A 435 21.16 12.54 -7.30
C CYS A 435 22.56 13.04 -6.89
N GLY A 436 23.51 13.06 -7.82
CA GLY A 436 24.92 13.27 -7.47
C GLY A 436 25.40 12.19 -6.49
N ASN A 437 26.00 12.57 -5.36
CA ASN A 437 26.37 11.61 -4.30
C ASN A 437 25.22 11.26 -3.34
N LYS A 438 24.07 11.93 -3.42
CA LYS A 438 23.00 11.80 -2.43
C LYS A 438 22.06 10.64 -2.75
N VAL A 439 21.55 10.01 -1.70
CA VAL A 439 20.57 8.91 -1.77
C VAL A 439 19.42 9.21 -0.80
N TRP A 440 18.18 9.09 -1.27
CA TRP A 440 16.98 9.21 -0.42
C TRP A 440 16.01 8.08 -0.66
N LYS A 441 15.27 7.72 0.41
CA LYS A 441 14.21 6.73 0.40
C LYS A 441 12.95 7.28 1.08
N GLY A 442 11.83 7.37 0.37
CA GLY A 442 10.61 8.00 0.85
C GLY A 442 9.34 7.28 0.41
N ARG A 443 8.29 7.34 1.23
CA ARG A 443 6.99 6.70 0.97
C ARG A 443 5.88 7.54 1.58
N LEU A 444 4.71 7.53 0.94
CA LEU A 444 3.49 8.08 1.52
C LEU A 444 2.96 7.10 2.58
N ASN A 445 2.71 7.57 3.80
CA ASN A 445 2.42 6.68 4.94
C ASN A 445 1.30 5.66 4.67
N SER A 446 0.25 6.03 3.92
CA SER A 446 -0.85 5.13 3.53
C SER A 446 -0.39 3.89 2.75
N GLU A 447 0.64 4.01 1.93
CA GLU A 447 1.21 2.91 1.12
C GLU A 447 2.00 1.91 1.99
N GLY A 448 2.28 2.28 3.24
CA GLY A 448 2.92 1.40 4.23
C GLY A 448 1.96 0.70 5.18
N TRP A 449 0.64 0.94 5.08
CA TRP A 449 -0.34 0.35 5.98
C TRP A 449 -0.71 -1.08 5.59
N SER A 450 -0.70 -1.98 6.57
CA SER A 450 -1.14 -3.37 6.38
C SER A 450 -2.64 -3.42 6.07
N LYS A 451 -3.02 -3.84 4.87
CA LYS A 451 -4.41 -4.21 4.56
C LYS A 451 -4.75 -5.49 5.31
N GLN A 452 -5.51 -5.41 6.40
CA GLN A 452 -6.00 -6.61 7.07
C GLN A 452 -7.06 -7.29 6.20
N GLN A 453 -7.10 -8.62 6.23
CA GLN A 453 -8.08 -9.41 5.51
C GLN A 453 -9.48 -9.15 6.08
N THR A 454 -10.34 -8.48 5.31
CA THR A 454 -11.73 -8.17 5.68
C THR A 454 -12.72 -9.26 5.28
N GLU A 455 -12.32 -10.21 4.43
CA GLU A 455 -13.18 -11.23 3.85
C GLU A 455 -12.51 -12.61 3.90
N PHE A 456 -13.26 -13.64 4.28
CA PHE A 456 -12.75 -15.02 4.26
C PHE A 456 -12.61 -15.52 2.82
N THR A 457 -11.38 -15.60 2.34
CA THR A 457 -11.06 -16.34 1.11
C THR A 457 -11.13 -17.83 1.41
N ARG A 458 -12.00 -18.56 0.72
CA ARG A 458 -12.06 -20.02 0.81
C ARG A 458 -10.86 -20.61 0.08
N SER A 459 -9.90 -21.16 0.82
CA SER A 459 -8.88 -22.04 0.25
C SER A 459 -9.59 -23.26 -0.36
N TYR A 460 -9.24 -23.58 -1.60
CA TYR A 460 -9.61 -24.83 -2.26
C TYR A 460 -8.47 -25.84 -2.12
#